data_AF-A0A1S1R3B5-F1
#
_entry.id   AF-A0A1S1R3B5-F1
#
_cell.length_a   1.000
_cell.length_b   1.000
_cell.length_c   1.000
_cell.angle_alpha   90.00
_cell.angle_beta   90.00
_cell.angle_gamma   90.00
#
_symmetry.space_group_name_H-M   'P 1'
#
loop_
_entity.id
_entity.type
_entity.pdbx_description
1 polymer ?
#
loop_
_entity_poly.entity_id
_entity_poly.type
_entity_poly.pdbx_seq_one_letter_code
_entity_poly.pdbx_strand_id
1 'polypeptide(L)'
;MGLASALLALSGVAWQAATVRVGSWAARGLRTPLRPAQASEVTTVDRMGRRLGVERSIDAVGAALGPVLALLFLTFLEVRTVILLAVLPAVAAVAVSARANRRRAAQPGGNPTRPDLDVLQPDAVWQLPSLRSRIDQLRRGRLGRFLLGVAIYETANIAAVLPLLRATKLLPAGAGPFSQLQLVALLYIGYQLSAAVCASWAGALADRIGTGPIIAGGATCLLTAYVGFALAGTNELLLLAVCFVLAGLPPVPWTRPSTPASAGWPRRRSAGRRSAPSPLCRVAVGRSQR
;
A
#
# COMPACT_ATOMS: atom_id res chain seq x y z
N MET A 1 -11.23 6.47 -6.34
CA MET A 1 -11.02 5.59 -7.52
C MET A 1 -12.31 5.38 -8.29
N GLY A 2 -13.41 4.91 -7.68
CA GLY A 2 -14.69 4.75 -8.40
C GLY A 2 -15.21 6.02 -9.09
N LEU A 3 -15.19 7.17 -8.39
CA LEU A 3 -15.53 8.47 -8.97
C LEU A 3 -14.64 8.81 -10.19
N ALA A 4 -13.35 8.50 -10.12
CA ALA A 4 -12.43 8.77 -11.22
C ALA A 4 -12.70 7.90 -12.45
N SER A 5 -13.09 6.64 -12.27
CA SER A 5 -13.52 5.77 -13.38
C SER A 5 -14.78 6.31 -14.06
N ALA A 6 -15.75 6.79 -13.28
CA ALA A 6 -16.96 7.43 -13.83
C ALA A 6 -16.62 8.71 -14.60
N LEU A 7 -15.78 9.58 -14.04
CA LEU A 7 -15.31 10.81 -14.71
C LEU A 7 -14.49 10.51 -15.97
N LEU A 8 -13.72 9.43 -16.01
CA LEU A 8 -13.02 8.98 -17.22
C LEU A 8 -13.98 8.48 -18.30
N ALA A 9 -15.05 7.77 -17.95
CA ALA A 9 -16.06 7.36 -18.93
C ALA A 9 -16.83 8.55 -19.54
N LEU A 10 -16.83 9.70 -18.85
CA LEU A 10 -17.46 10.95 -19.27
C LEU A 10 -16.49 11.91 -19.96
N SER A 11 -15.17 11.65 -19.93
CA SER A 11 -14.20 12.54 -20.56
C SER A 11 -14.27 12.44 -22.09
N GLY A 12 -14.47 13.58 -22.75
CA GLY A 12 -14.49 13.67 -24.21
C GLY A 12 -13.18 14.17 -24.82
N VAL A 13 -12.26 14.70 -24.01
CA VAL A 13 -11.00 15.31 -24.46
C VAL A 13 -9.82 14.84 -23.61
N ALA A 14 -8.65 14.68 -24.22
CA ALA A 14 -7.45 14.11 -23.58
C ALA A 14 -7.01 14.82 -22.28
N TRP A 15 -7.12 16.16 -22.22
CA TRP A 15 -6.73 16.91 -21.02
C TRP A 15 -7.64 16.61 -19.81
N GLN A 16 -8.92 16.35 -20.04
CA GLN A 16 -9.87 15.97 -18.99
C GLN A 16 -9.48 14.61 -18.41
N ALA A 17 -9.20 13.63 -19.28
CA ALA A 17 -8.73 12.32 -18.86
C ALA A 17 -7.41 12.41 -18.10
N ALA A 18 -6.47 13.24 -18.55
CA ALA A 18 -5.19 13.46 -17.89
C ALA A 18 -5.37 14.02 -16.47
N THR A 19 -6.19 15.06 -16.28
CA THR A 19 -6.47 15.66 -14.96
C THR A 19 -7.11 14.65 -14.01
N VAL A 20 -8.09 13.87 -14.47
CA VAL A 20 -8.73 12.83 -13.65
C VAL A 20 -7.72 11.75 -13.25
N ARG A 21 -6.80 11.36 -14.15
CA ARG A 21 -5.73 10.41 -13.83
C ARG A 21 -4.77 10.99 -12.80
N VAL A 22 -4.26 12.21 -13.00
CA VAL A 22 -3.35 12.86 -12.04
C VAL A 22 -3.98 12.94 -10.65
N GLY A 23 -5.23 13.41 -10.56
CA GLY A 23 -5.95 13.47 -9.28
C GLY A 23 -6.12 12.08 -8.64
N SER A 24 -6.35 11.05 -9.45
CA SER A 24 -6.40 9.67 -8.96
C SER A 24 -5.06 9.23 -8.36
N TRP A 25 -3.95 9.45 -9.05
CA TRP A 25 -2.63 9.10 -8.54
C TRP A 25 -2.28 9.86 -7.27
N ALA A 26 -2.58 11.16 -7.21
CA ALA A 26 -2.41 11.97 -6.00
C ALA A 26 -3.21 11.42 -4.80
N ALA A 27 -4.49 11.12 -5.00
CA ALA A 27 -5.34 10.53 -3.96
C ALA A 27 -4.84 9.15 -3.48
N ARG A 28 -4.30 8.34 -4.41
CA ARG A 28 -3.64 7.07 -4.07
C ARG A 28 -2.39 7.33 -3.22
N GLY A 29 -1.54 8.29 -3.62
CA GLY A 29 -0.32 8.66 -2.91
C GLY A 29 -0.57 9.07 -1.45
N LEU A 30 -1.59 9.88 -1.19
CA LEU A 30 -1.96 10.32 0.17
C LEU A 30 -2.45 9.18 1.07
N ARG A 31 -3.17 8.21 0.51
CA ARG A 31 -3.72 7.07 1.28
C ARG A 31 -2.68 6.01 1.61
N THR A 32 -1.70 5.83 0.75
CA THR A 32 -0.74 4.71 0.84
C THR A 32 0.06 4.70 2.16
N PRO A 33 0.63 5.81 2.67
CA PRO A 33 1.38 5.79 3.94
C PRO A 33 0.50 5.56 5.18
N LEU A 34 -0.82 5.71 5.07
CA LEU A 34 -1.75 5.51 6.20
C LEU A 34 -1.97 4.02 6.51
N ARG A 35 -1.88 3.14 5.51
CA ARG A 35 -2.18 1.70 5.72
C ARG A 35 -1.16 1.01 6.64
N PRO A 36 0.16 1.16 6.45
CA PRO A 36 1.14 0.56 7.35
C PRO A 36 1.07 1.16 8.76
N ALA A 37 0.73 2.45 8.89
CA ALA A 37 0.54 3.10 10.18
C ALA A 37 -0.61 2.43 10.96
N GLN A 38 -1.77 2.26 10.33
CA GLN A 38 -2.90 1.52 10.90
C GLN A 38 -2.57 0.05 11.17
N ALA A 39 -1.75 -0.57 10.32
CA ALA A 39 -1.31 -1.94 10.53
C ALA A 39 -0.43 -2.07 11.79
N SER A 40 0.39 -1.07 12.10
CA SER A 40 1.31 -1.08 13.23
C SER A 40 0.61 -1.02 14.60
N GLU A 41 -0.60 -0.49 14.66
CA GLU A 41 -1.38 -0.41 15.90
C GLU A 41 -1.87 -1.78 16.38
N VAL A 42 -2.03 -2.74 15.46
CA VAL A 42 -2.66 -4.04 15.74
C VAL A 42 -1.79 -5.24 15.34
N THR A 43 -0.52 -5.02 15.03
CA THR A 43 0.42 -6.09 14.65
C THR A 43 1.79 -5.89 15.27
N THR A 44 2.37 -7.00 15.73
CA THR A 44 3.71 -7.00 16.31
C THR A 44 4.77 -6.77 15.24
N VAL A 45 5.90 -6.20 15.67
CA VAL A 45 7.02 -5.85 14.80
C VAL A 45 7.63 -7.06 14.08
N ASP A 46 7.46 -8.27 14.62
CA ASP A 46 8.00 -9.52 14.06
C ASP A 46 7.07 -10.22 13.05
N ARG A 47 5.87 -9.68 12.83
CA ARG A 47 4.87 -10.21 11.88
C ARG A 47 4.42 -9.15 10.88
N MET A 48 5.05 -7.99 10.91
CA MET A 48 4.66 -6.83 10.12
C MET A 48 4.88 -7.09 8.63
N GLY A 49 6.06 -7.58 8.26
CA GLY A 49 6.40 -7.91 6.88
C GLY A 49 5.44 -8.93 6.30
N ARG A 50 5.13 -10.00 7.03
CA ARG A 50 4.15 -11.00 6.58
C ARG A 50 2.75 -10.42 6.38
N ARG A 51 2.26 -9.57 7.29
CA ARG A 51 0.94 -8.95 7.15
C ARG A 51 0.87 -8.06 5.91
N LEU A 52 1.87 -7.20 5.72
CA LEU A 52 1.93 -6.29 4.58
C LEU A 52 2.17 -7.06 3.27
N GLY A 53 2.91 -8.17 3.31
CA GLY A 53 3.11 -9.09 2.19
C GLY A 53 1.80 -9.74 1.74
N VAL A 54 0.96 -10.21 2.67
CA VAL A 54 -0.37 -10.76 2.33
C VAL A 54 -1.27 -9.68 1.74
N GLU A 55 -1.33 -8.49 2.34
CA GLU A 55 -2.11 -7.37 1.80
C GLU A 55 -1.66 -7.02 0.37
N ARG A 56 -0.35 -6.97 0.15
CA ARG A 56 0.21 -6.68 -1.17
C ARG A 56 -0.08 -7.78 -2.19
N SER A 57 -0.11 -9.04 -1.74
CA SER A 57 -0.47 -10.19 -2.57
C SER A 57 -1.90 -10.07 -3.06
N ILE A 58 -2.83 -9.73 -2.16
CA ILE A 58 -4.24 -9.48 -2.50
C ILE A 58 -4.38 -8.31 -3.48
N ASP A 59 -3.66 -7.22 -3.25
CA ASP A 59 -3.65 -6.07 -4.16
C ASP A 59 -3.11 -6.45 -5.56
N ALA A 60 -2.10 -7.32 -5.63
CA ALA A 60 -1.52 -7.81 -6.89
C ALA A 60 -2.47 -8.78 -7.63
N VAL A 61 -3.13 -9.70 -6.92
CA VAL A 61 -4.18 -10.56 -7.49
C VAL A 61 -5.31 -9.72 -8.08
N GLY A 62 -5.78 -8.69 -7.36
CA GLY A 62 -6.78 -7.75 -7.89
C GLY A 62 -6.31 -7.03 -9.16
N ALA A 63 -5.03 -6.67 -9.22
CA ALA A 63 -4.43 -6.02 -10.38
C ALA A 63 -4.20 -6.97 -11.57
N ALA A 64 -4.09 -8.28 -11.33
CA ALA A 64 -4.07 -9.33 -12.35
C ALA A 64 -5.49 -9.66 -12.87
N LEU A 65 -6.46 -9.74 -11.96
CA LEU A 65 -7.87 -10.02 -12.30
C LEU A 65 -8.52 -8.91 -13.12
N GLY A 66 -8.14 -7.64 -12.89
CA GLY A 66 -8.68 -6.50 -13.63
C GLY A 66 -8.55 -6.64 -15.16
N PRO A 67 -7.34 -6.81 -15.72
CA PRO A 67 -7.13 -7.08 -17.14
C PRO A 67 -7.84 -8.33 -17.66
N VAL A 68 -7.89 -9.41 -16.88
CA VAL A 68 -8.62 -10.65 -17.26
C VAL A 68 -10.11 -10.37 -17.45
N LEU A 69 -10.73 -9.72 -16.46
CA LEU A 69 -12.14 -9.32 -16.53
C LEU A 69 -12.38 -8.29 -17.64
N ALA A 70 -11.46 -7.35 -17.86
CA ALA A 70 -11.57 -6.38 -18.94
C ALA A 70 -11.53 -7.06 -20.31
N LEU A 71 -10.61 -7.99 -20.54
CA LEU A 71 -10.54 -8.77 -21.78
C LEU A 71 -11.82 -9.59 -21.98
N LEU A 72 -12.33 -10.24 -20.93
CA LEU A 72 -13.58 -10.98 -20.99
C LEU A 72 -14.77 -10.06 -21.34
N PHE A 73 -14.94 -8.95 -20.63
CA PHE A 73 -16.07 -8.05 -20.89
C PHE A 73 -15.99 -7.36 -22.24
N LEU A 74 -14.80 -7.03 -22.74
CA LEU A 74 -14.61 -6.43 -24.07
C LEU A 74 -14.98 -7.37 -25.22
N THR A 75 -15.18 -8.68 -24.96
CA THR A 75 -15.73 -9.59 -25.99
C THR A 75 -17.23 -9.38 -26.24
N PHE A 76 -17.95 -8.77 -25.29
CA PHE A 76 -19.41 -8.60 -25.35
C PHE A 76 -19.86 -7.15 -25.18
N LEU A 77 -19.01 -6.28 -24.64
CA LEU A 77 -19.36 -4.91 -24.26
C LEU A 77 -18.38 -3.90 -24.87
N GLU A 78 -18.88 -2.70 -25.16
CA GLU A 78 -18.06 -1.58 -25.58
C GLU A 78 -17.15 -1.08 -24.45
N VAL A 79 -16.01 -0.49 -24.83
CA VAL A 79 -15.01 0.07 -23.91
C VAL A 79 -15.64 0.98 -22.85
N ARG A 80 -16.57 1.85 -23.26
CA ARG A 80 -17.24 2.79 -22.34
C ARG A 80 -18.05 2.06 -21.27
N THR A 81 -18.79 1.04 -21.65
CA THR A 81 -19.61 0.21 -20.74
C THR A 81 -18.72 -0.53 -19.76
N VAL A 82 -17.58 -1.07 -20.21
CA VAL A 82 -16.61 -1.73 -19.34
C VAL A 82 -16.01 -0.77 -18.30
N ILE A 83 -15.68 0.48 -18.70
CA ILE A 83 -15.19 1.50 -17.77
C ILE A 83 -16.27 1.88 -16.74
N LEU A 84 -17.53 2.00 -17.16
CA LEU A 84 -18.66 2.27 -16.25
C LEU A 84 -18.88 1.10 -15.27
N LEU A 85 -18.75 -0.14 -15.72
CA LEU A 85 -18.87 -1.32 -14.88
C LEU A 85 -17.83 -1.34 -13.75
N ALA A 86 -16.64 -0.79 -13.97
CA ALA A 86 -15.59 -0.66 -12.96
C ALA A 86 -15.98 0.25 -11.77
N VAL A 87 -17.06 1.03 -11.89
CA VAL A 87 -17.61 1.83 -10.79
C VAL A 87 -18.27 0.93 -9.74
N LEU A 88 -18.88 -0.19 -10.14
CA LEU A 88 -19.61 -1.10 -9.24
C LEU A 88 -18.75 -1.63 -8.08
N PRO A 89 -17.59 -2.28 -8.30
CA PRO A 89 -16.76 -2.77 -7.19
C PRO A 89 -16.25 -1.63 -6.31
N ALA A 90 -16.05 -0.44 -6.86
CA ALA A 90 -15.62 0.72 -6.09
C ALA A 90 -16.73 1.25 -5.16
N VAL A 91 -17.98 1.31 -5.64
CA VAL A 91 -19.14 1.69 -4.81
C VAL A 91 -19.39 0.65 -3.73
N ALA A 92 -19.31 -0.65 -4.08
CA ALA A 92 -19.43 -1.73 -3.11
C ALA A 92 -18.37 -1.63 -2.00
N ALA A 93 -17.10 -1.37 -2.34
CA ALA A 93 -16.04 -1.17 -1.36
C ALA A 93 -16.31 0.01 -0.40
N VAL A 94 -16.85 1.12 -0.91
CA VAL A 94 -17.26 2.27 -0.09
C VAL A 94 -18.41 1.91 0.82
N ALA A 95 -19.44 1.23 0.30
CA ALA A 95 -20.60 0.81 1.09
C ALA A 95 -20.22 -0.15 2.23
N VAL A 96 -19.36 -1.14 1.94
CA VAL A 96 -18.83 -2.07 2.95
C VAL A 96 -18.01 -1.33 4.01
N SER A 97 -17.11 -0.43 3.58
CA SER A 97 -16.30 0.36 4.51
C SER A 97 -17.15 1.26 5.40
N ALA A 98 -18.16 1.93 4.83
CA ALA A 98 -19.09 2.77 5.57
C ALA A 98 -19.90 1.95 6.59
N ARG A 99 -20.39 0.76 6.19
CA ARG A 99 -21.11 -0.15 7.09
C ARG A 99 -20.21 -0.64 8.23
N ALA A 100 -18.96 -1.00 7.94
CA ALA A 100 -17.99 -1.42 8.96
C ALA A 100 -17.69 -0.30 9.96
N ASN A 101 -17.49 0.93 9.48
CA ASN A 101 -17.26 2.09 10.34
C ASN A 101 -18.47 2.43 11.21
N ARG A 102 -19.69 2.37 10.65
CA ARG A 102 -20.94 2.54 11.42
C ARG A 102 -21.08 1.49 12.51
N ARG A 103 -20.76 0.23 12.22
CA ARG A 103 -20.79 -0.86 13.22
C ARG A 103 -19.78 -0.64 14.35
N ARG A 104 -18.57 -0.18 14.04
CA ARG A 104 -17.56 0.17 15.07
C ARG A 104 -18.03 1.33 15.95
N ALA A 105 -18.66 2.34 15.35
CA ALA A 105 -19.20 3.48 16.11
C ALA A 105 -20.41 3.12 16.99
N ALA A 106 -21.15 2.06 16.64
CA ALA A 106 -22.32 1.61 17.39
C ALA A 106 -22.00 0.62 18.53
N GLN A 107 -20.75 0.17 18.67
CA GLN A 107 -20.36 -0.75 19.74
C GLN A 107 -20.27 0.00 21.09
N PRO A 108 -21.04 -0.40 22.13
CA PRO A 108 -20.94 0.20 23.46
C PRO A 108 -19.54 -0.07 24.04
N GLY A 109 -18.80 0.98 24.39
CA GLY A 109 -17.41 0.87 24.88
C GLY A 109 -16.35 0.88 23.78
N GLY A 110 -16.73 0.85 22.50
CA GLY A 110 -15.85 1.22 21.41
C GLY A 110 -15.68 2.72 21.46
N ASN A 111 -14.68 3.22 22.19
CA ASN A 111 -14.30 4.63 22.09
C ASN A 111 -14.06 4.87 20.60
N PRO A 112 -14.88 5.68 19.89
CA PRO A 112 -14.48 6.09 18.57
C PRO A 112 -13.14 6.74 18.83
N THR A 113 -12.06 6.23 18.23
CA THR A 113 -10.87 7.02 18.00
C THR A 113 -11.25 8.14 17.03
N ARG A 114 -12.23 8.99 17.41
CA ARG A 114 -12.04 10.42 17.25
C ARG A 114 -10.66 10.64 17.87
N PRO A 115 -9.69 11.14 17.10
CA PRO A 115 -8.53 11.75 17.74
C PRO A 115 -9.14 12.62 18.83
N ASP A 116 -8.73 12.41 20.07
CA ASP A 116 -9.17 13.25 21.17
C ASP A 116 -8.75 14.67 20.76
N LEU A 117 -9.67 15.43 20.16
CA LEU A 117 -9.40 16.76 19.62
C LEU A 117 -9.09 17.70 20.79
N ASP A 118 -9.41 17.28 22.01
CA ASP A 118 -9.02 17.91 23.27
C ASP A 118 -7.56 17.63 23.67
N VAL A 119 -6.91 16.60 23.09
CA VAL A 119 -5.45 16.35 23.21
C VAL A 119 -4.68 17.07 22.11
N LEU A 120 -5.36 17.45 21.01
CA LEU A 120 -4.84 18.41 20.05
C LEU A 120 -5.04 19.82 20.63
N GLN A 121 -4.24 20.15 21.65
CA GLN A 121 -4.05 21.55 22.06
C GLN A 121 -3.82 22.36 20.78
N PRO A 122 -4.64 23.40 20.49
CA PRO A 122 -4.52 24.20 19.27
C PRO A 122 -3.09 24.70 19.06
N ASP A 123 -2.39 24.95 20.16
CA ASP A 123 -1.03 25.45 20.24
C ASP A 123 0.03 24.41 19.83
N ALA A 124 -0.26 23.10 19.98
CA ALA A 124 0.64 22.00 19.64
C ALA A 124 0.53 21.61 18.16
N VAL A 125 -0.60 21.84 17.50
CA VAL A 125 -0.83 21.53 16.07
C VAL A 125 0.04 22.41 15.17
N TRP A 126 0.32 23.65 15.58
CA TRP A 126 1.20 24.57 14.87
C TRP A 126 2.68 24.45 15.28
N GLN A 127 2.98 23.74 16.37
CA GLN A 127 4.35 23.39 16.80
C GLN A 127 4.92 22.16 16.08
N LEU A 128 4.37 21.81 14.92
CA LEU A 128 4.97 20.80 14.06
C LEU A 128 6.39 21.28 13.68
N PRO A 129 7.45 20.50 13.99
CA PRO A 129 8.80 20.81 13.55
C PRO A 129 8.78 21.09 12.05
N SER A 130 9.43 22.16 11.62
CA SER A 130 9.42 22.61 10.24
C SER A 130 9.71 21.44 9.29
N LEU A 131 8.99 21.35 8.17
CA LEU A 131 9.13 20.24 7.21
C LEU A 131 10.60 19.95 6.86
N ARG A 132 11.42 21.01 6.80
CA ARG A 132 12.87 20.96 6.60
C ARG A 132 13.59 20.13 7.66
N SER A 133 13.29 20.36 8.94
CA SER A 133 13.92 19.62 10.05
C SER A 133 13.64 18.11 10.01
N ARG A 134 12.43 17.71 9.60
CA ARG A 134 12.06 16.29 9.42
C ARG A 134 12.78 15.68 8.23
N ILE A 135 12.84 16.39 7.12
CA ILE A 135 13.58 15.94 5.92
C ILE A 135 15.07 15.77 6.26
N ASP A 136 15.66 16.71 6.99
CA ASP A 136 17.08 16.62 7.37
C ASP A 136 17.35 15.50 8.36
N GLN A 137 16.41 15.18 9.26
CA GLN A 137 16.53 14.02 10.14
C GLN A 137 16.40 12.70 9.36
N LEU A 138 15.49 12.62 8.40
CA LEU A 138 15.28 11.43 7.55
C LEU A 138 16.45 11.20 6.58
N ARG A 139 17.06 12.28 6.08
CA ARG A 139 18.18 12.23 5.12
C ARG A 139 19.50 11.83 5.77
N ARG A 140 19.67 12.02 7.09
CA ARG A 140 20.93 11.74 7.79
C ARG A 140 21.06 10.27 8.21
N GLY A 141 22.30 9.74 8.17
CA GLY A 141 22.65 8.44 8.74
C GLY A 141 22.29 7.20 7.89
N ARG A 142 22.05 6.07 8.57
CA ARG A 142 21.72 4.77 7.93
C ARG A 142 20.34 4.79 7.27
N LEU A 143 19.38 5.51 7.84
CA LEU A 143 18.03 5.65 7.29
C LEU A 143 18.04 6.41 5.96
N GLY A 144 18.79 7.50 5.86
CA GLY A 144 18.91 8.26 4.60
C GLY A 144 19.47 7.43 3.45
N ARG A 145 20.52 6.62 3.70
CA ARG A 145 21.05 5.69 2.68
C ARG A 145 20.04 4.63 2.27
N PHE A 146 19.28 4.10 3.22
CA PHE A 146 18.21 3.15 2.94
C PHE A 146 17.10 3.80 2.09
N LEU A 147 16.63 5.00 2.47
CA LEU A 147 15.62 5.75 1.72
C LEU A 147 16.11 6.12 0.32
N LEU A 148 17.39 6.45 0.15
CA LEU A 148 17.99 6.66 -1.16
C LEU A 148 17.94 5.38 -2.01
N GLY A 149 18.27 4.22 -1.44
CA GLY A 149 18.14 2.93 -2.12
C GLY A 149 16.69 2.64 -2.54
N VAL A 150 15.73 2.88 -1.66
CA VAL A 150 14.30 2.79 -1.99
C VAL A 150 13.91 3.76 -3.08
N ALA A 151 14.38 5.02 -3.04
CA ALA A 151 14.06 6.03 -4.05
C ALA A 151 14.61 5.64 -5.43
N ILE A 152 15.84 5.14 -5.50
CA ILE A 152 16.44 4.64 -6.75
C ILE A 152 15.64 3.46 -7.28
N TYR A 153 15.33 2.49 -6.41
CA TYR A 153 14.53 1.31 -6.76
C TYR A 153 13.14 1.71 -7.30
N GLU A 154 12.43 2.60 -6.61
CA GLU A 154 11.10 3.05 -7.04
C GLU A 154 11.17 3.91 -8.31
N THR A 155 12.23 4.68 -8.51
CA THR A 155 12.43 5.44 -9.76
C THR A 155 12.60 4.48 -10.94
N ALA A 156 13.35 3.38 -10.78
CA ALA A 156 13.43 2.33 -11.79
C ALA A 156 12.06 1.64 -12.00
N ASN A 157 11.29 1.43 -10.93
CA ASN A 157 9.96 0.82 -10.98
C ASN A 157 8.91 1.73 -11.65
N ILE A 158 9.01 3.06 -11.58
CA ILE A 158 8.14 4.00 -12.33
C ILE A 158 8.23 3.72 -13.83
N ALA A 159 9.42 3.33 -14.31
CA ALA A 159 9.63 2.97 -15.71
C ALA A 159 8.94 1.66 -16.12
N ALA A 160 8.27 0.91 -15.24
CA ALA A 160 7.63 -0.37 -15.54
C ALA A 160 6.53 -0.30 -16.62
N VAL A 161 6.03 0.91 -16.94
CA VAL A 161 5.13 1.12 -18.10
C VAL A 161 5.90 1.02 -19.43
N LEU A 162 7.19 1.35 -19.45
CA LEU A 162 8.03 1.29 -20.66
C LEU A 162 8.26 -0.15 -21.15
N PRO A 163 8.51 -1.17 -20.31
CA PRO A 163 8.50 -2.57 -20.73
C PRO A 163 7.20 -3.00 -21.43
N LEU A 164 6.03 -2.54 -20.96
CA LEU A 164 4.75 -2.83 -21.64
C LEU A 164 4.73 -2.19 -23.04
N LEU A 165 5.16 -0.93 -23.16
CA LEU A 165 5.29 -0.25 -24.45
C LEU A 165 6.35 -0.92 -25.35
N ARG A 166 7.44 -1.43 -24.78
CA ARG A 166 8.46 -2.17 -25.52
C ARG A 166 7.92 -3.51 -26.02
N ALA A 167 7.13 -4.21 -25.21
CA ALA A 167 6.48 -5.44 -25.61
C ALA A 167 5.53 -5.22 -26.79
N THR A 168 4.79 -4.10 -26.83
CA THR A 168 4.00 -3.79 -28.03
C THR A 168 4.90 -3.65 -29.26
N LYS A 169 6.07 -3.00 -29.17
CA LYS A 169 6.94 -2.83 -30.34
C LYS A 169 7.63 -4.12 -30.83
N LEU A 170 7.90 -5.07 -29.94
CA LEU A 170 8.65 -6.29 -30.25
C LEU A 170 7.77 -7.49 -30.61
N LEU A 171 6.51 -7.50 -30.18
CA LEU A 171 5.58 -8.58 -30.48
C LEU A 171 4.94 -8.39 -31.86
N PRO A 172 4.73 -9.47 -32.62
CA PRO A 172 4.19 -9.39 -33.96
C PRO A 172 2.72 -8.95 -33.90
N ALA A 173 2.33 -8.09 -34.83
CA ALA A 173 0.94 -7.70 -35.04
C ALA A 173 0.19 -8.86 -35.75
N GLY A 174 -0.24 -9.88 -35.01
CA GLY A 174 -1.27 -10.82 -35.46
C GLY A 174 -0.82 -12.13 -36.13
N ALA A 175 0.33 -12.70 -35.75
CA ALA A 175 0.78 -13.99 -36.29
C ALA A 175 0.35 -15.23 -35.47
N GLY A 176 -0.40 -15.05 -34.38
CA GLY A 176 -0.80 -16.14 -33.46
C GLY A 176 -2.27 -16.09 -33.03
N PRO A 177 -2.73 -17.04 -32.19
CA PRO A 177 -4.12 -17.12 -31.75
C PRO A 177 -4.58 -15.93 -30.90
N PHE A 178 -3.62 -15.12 -30.40
CA PHE A 178 -3.88 -13.93 -29.60
C PHE A 178 -3.46 -12.67 -30.34
N SER A 179 -4.25 -11.61 -30.17
CA SER A 179 -3.85 -10.28 -30.64
C SER A 179 -2.65 -9.76 -29.86
N GLN A 180 -1.90 -8.84 -30.46
CA GLN A 180 -0.75 -8.18 -29.82
C GLN A 180 -1.11 -7.55 -28.46
N LEU A 181 -2.28 -6.91 -28.37
CA LEU A 181 -2.77 -6.32 -27.12
C LEU A 181 -3.11 -7.38 -26.06
N GLN A 182 -3.67 -8.52 -26.47
CA GLN A 182 -3.93 -9.64 -25.57
C GLN A 182 -2.62 -10.23 -25.04
N LEU A 183 -1.60 -10.41 -25.89
CA LEU A 183 -0.29 -10.89 -25.46
C LEU A 183 0.36 -9.94 -24.43
N VAL A 184 0.31 -8.64 -24.67
CA VAL A 184 0.84 -7.64 -23.73
C VAL A 184 0.06 -7.65 -22.40
N ALA A 185 -1.26 -7.81 -22.47
CA ALA A 185 -2.09 -7.97 -21.27
C ALA A 185 -1.73 -9.25 -20.50
N LEU A 186 -1.47 -10.37 -21.18
CA LEU A 186 -1.03 -11.62 -20.57
C LEU A 186 0.35 -11.47 -19.89
N LEU A 187 1.30 -10.77 -20.52
CA LEU A 187 2.59 -10.46 -19.92
C LEU A 187 2.43 -9.62 -18.64
N TYR A 188 1.56 -8.62 -18.66
CA TYR A 188 1.23 -7.83 -17.48
C TYR A 188 0.56 -8.66 -16.37
N ILE A 189 -0.35 -9.56 -16.73
CA ILE A 189 -0.96 -10.51 -15.78
C ILE A 189 0.13 -11.38 -15.15
N GLY A 190 1.06 -11.92 -15.94
CA GLY A 190 2.20 -12.71 -15.46
C GLY A 190 3.07 -11.94 -14.47
N TYR A 191 3.37 -10.67 -14.77
CA TYR A 191 4.05 -9.76 -13.85
C TYR A 191 3.30 -9.61 -12.51
N GLN A 192 1.99 -9.38 -12.55
CA GLN A 192 1.19 -9.20 -11.34
C GLN A 192 1.01 -10.50 -10.52
N LEU A 193 0.90 -11.65 -11.18
CA LEU A 193 0.84 -12.95 -10.51
C LEU A 193 2.17 -13.30 -9.84
N SER A 194 3.28 -13.03 -10.53
CA SER A 194 4.63 -13.15 -9.95
C SER A 194 4.74 -12.31 -8.66
N ALA A 195 4.32 -11.03 -8.72
CA ALA A 195 4.28 -10.16 -7.56
C ALA A 195 3.35 -10.67 -6.45
N ALA A 196 2.20 -11.25 -6.81
CA ALA A 196 1.27 -11.81 -5.84
C ALA A 196 1.85 -13.00 -5.07
N VAL A 197 2.53 -13.91 -5.76
CA VAL A 197 3.15 -15.08 -5.12
C VAL A 197 4.32 -14.64 -4.24
N CYS A 198 5.18 -13.77 -4.75
CA CYS A 198 6.38 -13.35 -4.05
C CYS A 198 6.12 -12.45 -2.85
N ALA A 199 5.08 -11.60 -2.87
CA ALA A 199 4.86 -10.60 -1.83
C ALA A 199 4.65 -11.21 -0.44
N SER A 200 3.85 -12.27 -0.30
CA SER A 200 3.60 -12.94 0.99
C SER A 200 4.86 -13.61 1.54
N TRP A 201 5.61 -14.29 0.67
CA TRP A 201 6.84 -15.02 1.02
C TRP A 201 7.97 -14.07 1.40
N ALA A 202 8.20 -13.04 0.58
CA ALA A 202 9.21 -12.03 0.83
C ALA A 202 8.89 -11.19 2.07
N GLY A 203 7.62 -10.92 2.35
CA GLY A 203 7.19 -10.28 3.59
C GLY A 203 7.57 -11.10 4.82
N ALA A 204 7.33 -12.41 4.79
CA ALA A 204 7.72 -13.30 5.88
C ALA A 204 9.25 -13.45 6.00
N LEU A 205 9.97 -13.42 4.88
CA LEU A 205 11.43 -13.48 4.88
C LEU A 205 12.04 -12.18 5.41
N ALA A 206 11.45 -11.02 5.09
CA ALA A 206 11.87 -9.72 5.60
C ALA A 206 11.75 -9.63 7.13
N ASP A 207 10.76 -10.29 7.72
CA ASP A 207 10.63 -10.39 9.19
C ASP A 207 11.80 -11.16 9.82
N ARG A 208 12.46 -12.07 9.08
CA ARG A 208 13.57 -12.92 9.56
C ARG A 208 14.95 -12.35 9.29
N ILE A 209 15.22 -11.91 8.06
CA ILE A 209 16.56 -11.46 7.61
C ILE A 209 16.68 -9.94 7.49
N GLY A 210 15.59 -9.20 7.75
CA GLY A 210 15.51 -7.75 7.62
C GLY A 210 15.17 -7.27 6.21
N THR A 211 14.75 -6.00 6.12
CA THR A 211 14.27 -5.39 4.86
C THR A 211 15.39 -5.09 3.86
N GLY A 212 16.62 -4.84 4.31
CA GLY A 212 17.74 -4.45 3.46
C GLY A 212 18.10 -5.49 2.37
N PRO A 213 18.42 -6.75 2.73
CA PRO A 213 18.72 -7.81 1.77
C PRO A 213 17.58 -8.08 0.80
N ILE A 214 16.34 -7.97 1.27
CA ILE A 214 15.12 -8.17 0.48
C ILE A 214 14.99 -7.12 -0.63
N ILE A 215 15.26 -5.84 -0.31
CA ILE A 215 15.29 -4.76 -1.31
C ILE A 215 16.44 -4.97 -2.30
N ALA A 216 17.63 -5.34 -1.82
CA ALA A 216 18.78 -5.57 -2.69
C ALA A 216 18.54 -6.72 -3.67
N GLY A 217 17.96 -7.83 -3.21
CA GLY A 217 17.52 -8.93 -4.06
C GLY A 217 16.49 -8.49 -5.08
N GLY A 218 15.47 -7.73 -4.65
CA GLY A 218 14.47 -7.17 -5.57
C GLY A 218 15.06 -6.24 -6.62
N ALA A 219 15.94 -5.32 -6.23
CA ALA A 219 16.64 -4.43 -7.15
C ALA A 219 17.49 -5.20 -8.17
N THR A 220 18.12 -6.30 -7.74
CA THR A 220 18.92 -7.17 -8.62
C THR A 220 18.02 -7.89 -9.64
N CYS A 221 16.87 -8.43 -9.21
CA CYS A 221 15.88 -9.03 -10.12
C CYS A 221 15.36 -8.01 -11.14
N LEU A 222 15.02 -6.80 -10.68
CA LEU A 222 14.54 -5.72 -11.53
C LEU A 222 15.60 -5.30 -12.56
N LEU A 223 16.85 -5.11 -12.13
CA LEU A 223 17.96 -4.77 -13.01
C LEU A 223 18.18 -5.86 -14.07
N THR A 224 18.19 -7.12 -13.65
CA THR A 224 18.34 -8.28 -14.55
C THR A 224 17.21 -8.32 -15.58
N ALA A 225 15.96 -8.09 -15.16
CA ALA A 225 14.83 -8.03 -16.06
C ALA A 225 14.96 -6.88 -17.08
N TYR A 226 15.45 -5.72 -16.66
CA TYR A 226 15.63 -4.56 -17.54
C TYR A 226 16.75 -4.77 -18.55
N VAL A 227 17.85 -5.43 -18.15
CA VAL A 227 18.89 -5.88 -19.09
C VAL A 227 18.29 -6.86 -20.09
N GLY A 228 17.51 -7.84 -19.62
CA GLY A 228 16.81 -8.79 -20.49
C GLY A 228 15.86 -8.09 -21.49
N PHE A 229 15.07 -7.11 -21.03
CA PHE A 229 14.24 -6.30 -21.92
C PHE A 229 15.08 -5.54 -22.95
N ALA A 230 16.21 -4.95 -22.57
CA ALA A 230 17.07 -4.20 -23.47
C ALA A 230 17.70 -5.08 -24.56
N LEU A 231 18.07 -6.32 -24.21
CA LEU A 231 18.66 -7.32 -25.11
C LEU A 231 17.61 -8.04 -25.97
N ALA A 232 16.34 -8.06 -25.55
CA ALA A 232 15.28 -8.76 -26.26
C ALA A 232 15.09 -8.22 -27.69
N GLY A 233 15.12 -9.16 -28.64
CA GLY A 233 14.89 -8.92 -30.07
C GLY A 233 13.41 -9.01 -30.46
N THR A 234 13.15 -8.95 -31.76
CA THR A 234 11.81 -9.15 -32.34
C THR A 234 11.33 -10.58 -32.16
N ASN A 235 10.06 -10.77 -31.80
CA ASN A 235 9.39 -12.07 -31.61
C ASN A 235 9.91 -12.97 -30.47
N GLU A 236 10.74 -12.47 -29.56
CA GLU A 236 11.25 -13.24 -28.42
C GLU A 236 10.26 -13.29 -27.23
N LEU A 237 9.07 -13.86 -27.43
CA LEU A 237 8.01 -13.89 -26.43
C LEU A 237 8.44 -14.57 -25.12
N LEU A 238 9.22 -15.66 -25.19
CA LEU A 238 9.68 -16.38 -24.00
C LEU A 238 10.61 -15.52 -23.14
N LEU A 239 11.57 -14.84 -23.74
CA LEU A 239 12.48 -13.93 -23.02
C LEU A 239 11.71 -12.79 -22.38
N LEU A 240 10.76 -12.18 -23.12
CA LEU A 240 9.88 -11.15 -22.58
C LEU A 240 9.07 -11.68 -21.39
N ALA A 241 8.47 -12.87 -21.49
CA ALA A 241 7.72 -13.49 -20.40
C ALA A 241 8.58 -13.71 -19.16
N VAL A 242 9.80 -14.24 -19.32
CA VAL A 242 10.76 -14.41 -18.23
C VAL A 242 11.11 -13.06 -17.61
N CYS A 243 11.37 -12.03 -18.43
CA CYS A 243 11.67 -10.68 -17.94
C CYS A 243 10.49 -10.07 -17.16
N PHE A 244 9.25 -10.23 -17.63
CA PHE A 244 8.06 -9.76 -16.90
C PHE A 244 7.85 -10.51 -15.57
N VAL A 245 8.09 -11.82 -15.54
CA VAL A 245 8.03 -12.60 -14.30
C VAL A 245 9.11 -12.13 -13.34
N LEU A 246 10.37 -12.01 -13.79
CA LEU A 246 11.51 -11.53 -13.00
C LEU A 246 11.28 -10.11 -12.46
N ALA A 247 10.74 -9.21 -13.29
CA ALA A 247 10.40 -7.85 -12.90
C ALA A 247 9.26 -7.81 -11.87
N GLY A 248 8.40 -8.85 -11.81
CA GLY A 248 7.33 -9.01 -10.83
C GLY A 248 7.75 -9.65 -9.52
N LEU A 249 8.89 -10.35 -9.48
CA LEU A 249 9.46 -10.93 -8.25
C LEU A 249 9.86 -9.93 -7.14
N PRO A 250 10.26 -8.67 -7.41
CA PRO A 250 10.91 -7.87 -6.40
C PRO A 250 9.87 -7.38 -5.38
N PRO A 251 10.07 -7.68 -4.09
CA PRO A 251 9.14 -7.30 -3.06
C PRO A 251 9.24 -5.80 -2.81
N VAL A 252 8.10 -5.11 -2.96
CA VAL A 252 7.98 -3.70 -2.59
C VAL A 252 8.24 -3.56 -1.10
N PRO A 253 9.18 -2.69 -0.68
CA PRO A 253 9.52 -2.55 0.72
C PRO A 253 8.44 -1.79 1.46
N TRP A 254 7.79 -2.47 2.41
CA TRP A 254 7.26 -1.76 3.56
C TRP A 254 8.25 -1.91 4.71
N THR A 255 8.70 -0.76 5.19
CA THR A 255 9.67 -0.67 6.26
C THR A 255 9.11 -1.28 7.54
N ARG A 256 9.91 -2.13 8.19
CA ARG A 256 9.81 -2.33 9.63
C ARG A 256 9.99 -0.93 10.24
N PRO A 257 9.04 -0.39 11.03
CA PRO A 257 9.35 0.78 11.83
C PRO A 257 10.52 0.37 12.71
N SER A 258 11.70 0.94 12.48
CA SER A 258 12.76 0.84 13.47
C SER A 258 12.21 1.53 14.70
N THR A 259 11.85 0.76 15.72
CA THR A 259 11.65 1.31 17.06
C THR A 259 12.91 2.13 17.37
N PRO A 260 12.81 3.45 17.63
CA PRO A 260 13.88 4.10 18.36
C PRO A 260 13.84 3.46 19.73
N ALA A 261 14.84 2.64 20.07
CA ALA A 261 15.01 2.07 21.40
C ALA A 261 15.29 3.13 22.51
N SER A 262 14.95 4.40 22.30
CA SER A 262 15.19 5.48 23.26
C SER A 262 14.35 6.75 23.08
N ALA A 263 13.36 6.80 22.17
CA ALA A 263 12.44 7.95 22.13
C ALA A 263 11.34 7.71 23.16
N GLY A 264 11.57 8.21 24.38
CA GLY A 264 10.63 8.17 25.49
C GLY A 264 9.26 8.71 25.08
N TRP A 265 8.36 7.82 24.69
CA TRP A 265 6.94 8.09 24.75
C TRP A 265 6.60 8.33 26.22
N PRO A 266 5.91 9.43 26.57
CA PRO A 266 5.50 9.66 27.94
C PRO A 266 4.63 8.47 28.35
N ARG A 267 5.15 7.64 29.26
CA ARG A 267 4.35 6.64 29.95
C ARG A 267 3.18 7.40 30.53
N ARG A 268 1.98 7.14 30.00
CA ARG A 268 0.72 7.57 30.58
C ARG A 268 0.77 7.08 32.03
N ARG A 269 1.12 7.97 32.96
CA ARG A 269 0.99 7.67 34.39
C ARG A 269 -0.49 7.39 34.56
N SER A 270 -0.82 6.14 34.85
CA SER A 270 -2.10 5.77 35.40
C SER A 270 -2.29 6.64 36.63
N ALA A 271 -3.03 7.74 36.48
CA ALA A 271 -3.57 8.47 37.60
C ALA A 271 -4.42 7.45 38.35
N GLY A 272 -3.86 6.95 39.44
CA GLY A 272 -4.57 6.07 40.34
C GLY A 272 -5.86 6.75 40.73
N ARG A 273 -6.99 6.17 40.32
CA ARG A 273 -8.24 6.33 41.02
C ARG A 273 -7.98 5.83 42.44
N ARG A 274 -7.54 6.73 43.33
CA ARG A 274 -7.74 6.55 44.76
C ARG A 274 -9.25 6.62 44.95
N SER A 275 -9.84 5.46 45.18
CA SER A 275 -11.16 5.32 45.76
C SER A 275 -11.19 6.12 47.06
N ALA A 276 -11.85 7.27 47.04
CA ALA A 276 -12.29 7.94 48.25
C ALA A 276 -13.48 7.14 48.81
N PRO A 277 -13.45 6.68 50.07
CA PRO A 277 -14.68 6.30 50.74
C PRO A 277 -15.38 7.58 51.23
N SER A 278 -16.62 7.78 50.76
CA SER A 278 -17.53 8.81 51.27
C SER A 278 -18.18 8.37 52.60
N PRO A 279 -18.72 9.33 53.40
CA PRO A 279 -18.63 9.27 54.86
C PRO A 279 -19.98 8.94 55.50
N LEU A 280 -20.24 7.67 55.84
CA LEU A 280 -21.38 7.29 56.68
C LEU A 280 -21.06 6.01 57.48
N CYS A 281 -20.36 6.17 58.62
CA CYS A 281 -20.47 5.30 59.79
C CYS A 281 -19.61 5.86 60.93
N ARG A 282 -20.12 6.88 61.63
CA ARG A 282 -19.80 7.09 63.05
C ARG A 282 -20.69 6.13 63.83
N VAL A 283 -20.13 5.15 64.54
CA VAL A 283 -20.56 4.77 65.90
C VAL A 283 -19.37 4.13 66.63
N ALA A 284 -19.10 4.71 67.79
CA ALA A 284 -18.40 4.25 68.99
C ALA A 284 -17.77 2.84 69.03
N VAL A 285 -16.58 2.73 69.65
CA VAL A 285 -16.38 2.13 70.99
C VAL A 285 -14.87 2.07 71.30
N GLY A 286 -14.49 2.51 72.51
CA GLY A 286 -13.49 1.79 73.32
C GLY A 286 -12.07 2.32 73.41
N ARG A 287 -11.83 3.18 74.41
CA ARG A 287 -10.55 3.24 75.14
C ARG A 287 -10.22 1.87 75.76
N SER A 288 -8.95 1.47 75.82
CA SER A 288 -8.18 1.13 77.06
C SER A 288 -7.06 0.10 76.82
N GLN A 289 -5.89 0.38 77.44
CA GLN A 289 -4.81 -0.54 77.89
C GLN A 289 -4.04 -1.31 76.79
N ARG A 290 -2.70 -1.44 76.82
CA ARG A 290 -1.67 -1.35 77.87
C ARG A 290 -0.41 -0.67 77.31
#